data_AF-A0A2E0U4F0-F1
#
_entry.id   AF-A0A2E0U4F0-F1
#
_cell.length_a   1.000
_cell.length_b   1.000
_cell.length_c   1.000
_cell.angle_alpha   90.00
_cell.angle_beta   90.00
_cell.angle_gamma   90.00
#
_symmetry.space_group_name_H-M   'P 1'
#
loop_
_entity.id
_entity.type
_entity.pdbx_description
1 polymer ?
#
loop_
_entity_poly.entity_id
_entity_poly.type
_entity_poly.pdbx_seq_one_letter_code
_entity_poly.pdbx_strand_id
1 'polypeptide(L)'
;MLKIFSARSLRAFVSGNSVSRETIDDLECALSEFDVIVVGGGHAGTEAACAAARLGARTALVTYKADKIGEMSCNPAIGGLGKGHLVREIDALDGVMARVADQAGIQYRLLNRSKGPAVQGPRSQADRKLYREAMQREIAATENLTVIEDGVDDLIVEDGRVAGVVCQTGEQIRAGAVVLTTGTFLRGLIHRGEER
;
A
#
# COMPACT_ATOMS: atom_id res chain seq x y z
N MET A 1 -32.83 -18.71 16.31
CA MET A 1 -32.47 -19.66 15.23
C MET A 1 -32.05 -18.85 14.02
N LEU A 2 -30.82 -18.33 14.02
CA LEU A 2 -30.28 -17.51 12.93
C LEU A 2 -29.71 -18.49 11.89
N LYS A 3 -30.37 -18.63 10.74
CA LYS A 3 -29.81 -19.37 9.61
C LYS A 3 -28.73 -18.50 8.99
N ILE A 4 -27.47 -18.79 9.30
CA ILE A 4 -26.32 -18.26 8.57
C ILE A 4 -26.38 -18.90 7.18
N PHE A 5 -26.82 -18.12 6.19
CA PHE A 5 -26.69 -18.52 4.81
C PHE A 5 -25.23 -18.35 4.41
N SER A 6 -24.58 -19.47 4.06
CA SER A 6 -23.26 -19.46 3.40
C SER A 6 -23.32 -18.58 2.15
N ALA A 7 -22.23 -17.87 1.82
CA ALA A 7 -22.11 -17.03 0.63
C ALA A 7 -22.52 -17.73 -0.69
N ARG A 8 -22.46 -19.07 -0.73
CA ARG A 8 -22.95 -19.88 -1.86
C ARG A 8 -24.48 -19.85 -2.04
N SER A 9 -25.24 -19.68 -0.96
CA SER A 9 -26.71 -19.70 -0.98
C SER A 9 -27.34 -18.39 -1.46
N LEU A 10 -26.61 -17.27 -1.40
CA LEU A 10 -27.08 -15.98 -1.92
C LEU A 10 -26.91 -15.86 -3.44
N ARG A 11 -25.84 -16.41 -4.03
CA ARG A 11 -25.62 -16.42 -5.50
C ARG A 11 -26.77 -17.07 -6.28
N ALA A 12 -27.38 -18.14 -5.73
CA ALA A 12 -28.51 -18.83 -6.35
C ALA A 12 -29.85 -18.09 -6.19
N PHE A 13 -29.97 -17.18 -5.23
CA PHE A 13 -31.19 -16.40 -5.00
C PHE A 13 -31.24 -15.13 -5.88
N VAL A 14 -30.07 -14.55 -6.16
CA VAL A 14 -29.94 -13.34 -7.00
C VAL A 14 -30.12 -13.65 -8.49
N SER A 15 -29.71 -14.83 -8.97
CA SER A 15 -29.88 -15.20 -10.39
C SER A 15 -31.34 -15.44 -10.82
N GLY A 16 -32.28 -15.52 -9.86
CA GLY A 16 -33.71 -15.71 -10.13
C GLY A 16 -34.56 -14.44 -10.11
N ASN A 17 -34.03 -13.29 -9.68
CA ASN A 17 -34.75 -12.01 -9.64
C ASN A 17 -34.05 -10.97 -10.52
N SER A 18 -34.82 -10.08 -11.14
CA SER A 18 -34.32 -8.97 -11.97
C SER A 18 -33.66 -7.89 -11.10
N VAL A 19 -32.54 -8.23 -10.47
CA VAL A 19 -31.70 -7.31 -9.70
C VAL A 19 -30.84 -6.54 -10.71
N SER A 20 -30.82 -5.21 -10.61
CA SER A 20 -30.03 -4.38 -11.54
C SER A 20 -28.53 -4.67 -11.39
N ARG A 21 -27.75 -4.54 -12.47
CA ARG A 21 -26.29 -4.79 -12.45
C ARG A 21 -25.57 -3.96 -11.38
N GLU A 22 -25.97 -2.70 -11.18
CA GLU A 22 -25.42 -1.83 -10.12
C GLU A 22 -25.66 -2.43 -8.72
N THR A 23 -26.85 -2.97 -8.47
CA THR A 23 -27.16 -3.59 -7.17
C THR A 23 -26.41 -4.91 -6.94
N ILE A 24 -26.02 -5.63 -8.00
CA ILE A 24 -25.19 -6.84 -7.90
C ILE A 24 -23.74 -6.46 -7.60
N ASP A 25 -23.20 -5.45 -8.31
CA ASP A 25 -21.85 -4.92 -8.08
C ASP A 25 -21.70 -4.42 -6.62
N ASP A 26 -22.70 -3.70 -6.10
CA ASP A 26 -22.73 -3.24 -4.71
C ASP A 26 -22.76 -4.40 -3.70
N LEU A 27 -23.46 -5.49 -4.03
CA LEU A 27 -23.56 -6.67 -3.17
C LEU A 27 -22.27 -7.51 -3.18
N GLU A 28 -21.61 -7.63 -4.33
CA GLU A 28 -20.32 -8.32 -4.44
C GLU A 28 -19.20 -7.50 -3.76
N CYS A 29 -19.24 -6.18 -3.84
CA CYS A 29 -18.39 -5.29 -3.04
C CYS A 29 -18.64 -5.49 -1.54
N ALA A 30 -19.90 -5.59 -1.10
CA ALA A 30 -20.26 -5.86 0.30
C ALA A 30 -19.87 -7.27 0.79
N LEU A 31 -19.63 -8.23 -0.12
CA LEU A 31 -19.14 -9.58 0.19
C LEU A 31 -17.62 -9.70 0.12
N SER A 32 -16.92 -8.67 -0.35
CA SER A 32 -15.46 -8.64 -0.40
C SER A 32 -14.85 -8.55 1.01
N GLU A 33 -13.77 -9.28 1.23
CA GLU A 33 -13.07 -9.32 2.52
C GLU A 33 -12.44 -7.96 2.84
N PHE A 34 -11.87 -7.33 1.80
CA PHE A 34 -11.28 -5.99 1.84
C PHE A 34 -11.89 -5.11 0.76
N ASP A 35 -11.98 -3.82 1.02
CA ASP A 35 -12.39 -2.85 0.00
C ASP A 35 -11.20 -2.55 -0.93
N VAL A 36 -9.97 -2.51 -0.40
CA VAL A 36 -8.73 -2.26 -1.15
C VAL A 36 -7.64 -3.26 -0.76
N ILE A 37 -6.97 -3.85 -1.74
CA ILE A 37 -5.71 -4.59 -1.56
C ILE A 37 -4.56 -3.78 -2.14
N VAL A 38 -3.50 -3.58 -1.36
CA VAL A 38 -2.25 -2.97 -1.80
C VAL A 38 -1.17 -4.05 -1.85
N VAL A 39 -0.57 -4.24 -3.03
CA VAL A 39 0.45 -5.26 -3.27
C VAL A 39 1.84 -4.64 -3.20
N GLY A 40 2.58 -4.98 -2.15
CA GLY A 40 3.98 -4.60 -1.92
C GLY A 40 4.16 -3.56 -0.80
N GLY A 41 4.88 -3.94 0.27
CA GLY A 41 5.18 -3.09 1.43
C GLY A 41 6.26 -2.02 1.23
N GLY A 42 6.46 -1.54 0.00
CA GLY A 42 7.41 -0.46 -0.30
C GLY A 42 6.86 0.93 0.04
N HIS A 43 7.66 1.99 -0.13
CA HIS A 43 7.27 3.37 0.19
C HIS A 43 5.94 3.81 -0.45
N ALA A 44 5.71 3.44 -1.71
CA ALA A 44 4.44 3.74 -2.39
C ALA A 44 3.27 2.93 -1.80
N GLY A 45 3.51 1.66 -1.48
CA GLY A 45 2.48 0.78 -0.92
C GLY A 45 2.08 1.19 0.50
N THR A 46 3.03 1.60 1.34
CA THR A 46 2.74 2.11 2.68
C THR A 46 1.90 3.39 2.63
N GLU A 47 2.18 4.30 1.70
CA GLU A 47 1.36 5.51 1.53
C GLU A 47 -0.04 5.18 1.01
N ALA A 48 -0.14 4.33 -0.01
CA ALA A 48 -1.42 3.93 -0.58
C ALA A 48 -2.30 3.18 0.44
N ALA A 49 -1.70 2.28 1.22
CA ALA A 49 -2.41 1.51 2.23
C ALA A 49 -2.91 2.40 3.38
N CYS A 50 -2.06 3.28 3.90
CA CYS A 50 -2.47 4.23 4.94
C CYS A 50 -3.54 5.20 4.43
N ALA A 51 -3.41 5.71 3.20
CA ALA A 51 -4.40 6.60 2.61
C ALA A 51 -5.76 5.92 2.45
N ALA A 52 -5.82 4.70 1.89
CA ALA A 52 -7.06 3.94 1.73
C ALA A 52 -7.71 3.65 3.09
N ALA A 53 -6.93 3.16 4.06
CA ALA A 53 -7.43 2.81 5.38
C ALA A 53 -8.02 4.01 6.14
N ARG A 54 -7.39 5.18 6.02
CA ARG A 54 -7.86 6.45 6.63
C ARG A 54 -9.11 7.01 6.01
N LEU A 55 -9.34 6.74 4.72
CA LEU A 55 -10.60 7.05 4.06
C LEU A 55 -11.74 6.10 4.46
N GLY A 56 -11.48 5.14 5.36
CA GLY A 56 -12.46 4.21 5.91
C GLY A 56 -12.53 2.87 5.19
N ALA A 57 -11.66 2.63 4.20
CA ALA A 57 -11.63 1.36 3.47
C ALA A 57 -10.97 0.26 4.32
N ARG A 58 -11.60 -0.91 4.43
CA ARG A 58 -10.95 -2.12 4.93
C ARG A 58 -9.82 -2.47 3.96
N THR A 59 -8.58 -2.30 4.40
CA THR A 59 -7.41 -2.33 3.52
C THR A 59 -6.48 -3.48 3.91
N ALA A 60 -6.07 -4.28 2.93
CA ALA A 60 -4.99 -5.24 3.11
C ALA A 60 -3.69 -4.72 2.46
N LEU A 61 -2.59 -4.72 3.20
CA LEU A 61 -1.24 -4.55 2.66
C LEU A 61 -0.57 -5.93 2.59
N VAL A 62 -0.50 -6.48 1.37
CA VAL A 62 0.14 -7.78 1.11
C VAL A 62 1.61 -7.55 0.78
N THR A 63 2.52 -8.19 1.51
CA THR A 63 3.97 -8.02 1.30
C THR A 63 4.71 -9.31 1.61
N TYR A 64 5.78 -9.60 0.88
CA TYR A 64 6.59 -10.82 1.09
C TYR A 64 7.13 -10.97 2.51
N LYS A 65 7.50 -9.84 3.13
CA LYS A 65 8.07 -9.79 4.47
C LYS A 65 7.58 -8.53 5.18
N ALA A 66 6.81 -8.69 6.24
CA ALA A 66 6.28 -7.60 7.04
C ALA A 66 7.41 -6.85 7.76
N ASP A 67 8.45 -7.55 8.20
CA ASP A 67 9.61 -6.96 8.88
C ASP A 67 10.48 -6.05 7.97
N LYS A 68 10.27 -6.10 6.66
CA LYS A 68 10.92 -5.26 5.64
C LYS A 68 10.14 -4.00 5.29
N ILE A 69 8.91 -3.83 5.80
CA ILE A 69 8.16 -2.60 5.63
C ILE A 69 8.98 -1.42 6.18
N GLY A 70 9.18 -0.39 5.35
CA GLY A 70 10.01 0.77 5.66
C GLY A 70 11.50 0.59 5.37
N GLU A 71 11.93 -0.48 4.69
CA GLU A 71 13.32 -0.63 4.28
C GLU A 71 13.71 0.41 3.21
N MET A 72 14.74 1.21 3.51
CA MET A 72 15.35 2.10 2.54
C MET A 72 16.38 1.30 1.74
N SER A 73 16.16 1.07 0.44
CA SER A 73 17.06 0.25 -0.40
C SER A 73 18.25 1.03 -0.96
N CYS A 74 18.06 2.32 -1.29
CA CYS A 74 19.09 3.16 -1.91
C CYS A 74 19.87 4.00 -0.88
N ASN A 75 19.79 5.33 -0.98
CA ASN A 75 20.45 6.28 -0.08
C ASN A 75 19.56 6.49 1.16
N PRO A 76 20.09 6.47 2.40
CA PRO A 76 19.31 6.72 3.62
C PRO A 76 18.99 8.20 3.79
N ALA A 77 18.27 8.78 2.83
CA ALA A 77 17.91 10.18 2.80
C ALA A 77 16.48 10.38 2.27
N ILE A 78 15.74 11.28 2.91
CA ILE A 78 14.40 11.72 2.49
C ILE A 78 14.46 13.18 2.04
N GLY A 79 13.74 13.51 0.97
CA GLY A 79 13.71 14.84 0.39
C GLY A 79 14.93 15.15 -0.50
N GLY A 80 15.30 16.43 -0.56
CA GLY A 80 16.25 16.98 -1.52
C GLY A 80 15.59 17.96 -2.50
N LEU A 81 16.30 18.33 -3.57
CA LEU A 81 15.71 19.15 -4.62
C LEU A 81 14.59 18.38 -5.32
N GLY A 82 13.43 19.00 -5.48
CA GLY A 82 12.21 18.38 -6.02
C GLY A 82 11.56 17.41 -5.02
N LYS A 83 12.31 16.39 -4.57
CA LYS A 83 11.81 15.39 -3.62
C LYS A 83 11.33 16.00 -2.30
N GLY A 84 11.96 17.07 -1.82
CA GLY A 84 11.53 17.78 -0.62
C GLY A 84 10.16 18.44 -0.77
N HIS A 85 9.79 18.89 -1.98
CA HIS A 85 8.43 19.37 -2.25
C HIS A 85 7.43 18.22 -2.23
N LEU A 86 7.74 17.11 -2.90
CA LEU A 86 6.87 15.92 -2.89
C LEU A 86 6.63 15.39 -1.48
N VAL A 87 7.66 15.34 -0.63
CA VAL A 87 7.50 14.94 0.77
C VAL A 87 6.56 15.88 1.51
N ARG A 88 6.62 17.19 1.26
CA ARG A 88 5.73 18.19 1.86
C ARG A 88 4.31 18.15 1.30
N GLU A 89 4.14 17.81 0.03
CA GLU A 89 2.82 17.60 -0.56
C GLU A 89 2.17 16.34 0.00
N ILE A 90 2.93 15.25 0.13
CA ILE A 90 2.50 14.01 0.80
C ILE A 90 2.08 14.33 2.24
N ASP A 91 2.91 15.04 3.01
CA ASP A 91 2.61 15.50 4.38
C ASP A 91 1.32 16.33 4.46
N ALA A 92 1.12 17.26 3.54
CA ALA A 92 -0.10 18.09 3.47
C ALA A 92 -1.36 17.29 3.13
N LEU A 93 -1.20 16.15 2.43
CA LEU A 93 -2.25 15.17 2.15
C LEU A 93 -2.33 14.08 3.24
N ASP A 94 -1.75 14.35 4.42
CA ASP A 94 -1.67 13.46 5.58
C ASP A 94 -0.83 12.17 5.38
N GLY A 95 -0.07 12.08 4.29
CA GLY A 95 0.82 10.94 4.05
C GLY A 95 1.91 10.75 5.11
N VAL A 96 2.47 9.56 5.15
CA VAL A 96 3.23 9.04 6.30
C VAL A 96 4.72 9.36 6.29
N MET A 97 5.28 9.55 5.11
CA MET A 97 6.71 9.65 4.87
C MET A 97 7.38 10.78 5.65
N ALA A 98 6.74 11.95 5.75
CA ALA A 98 7.34 13.11 6.40
C ALA A 98 7.51 12.88 7.92
N ARG A 99 6.46 12.48 8.63
CA ARG A 99 6.52 12.19 10.07
C ARG A 99 7.40 11.00 10.43
N VAL A 100 7.43 9.97 9.57
CA VAL A 100 8.36 8.83 9.74
C VAL A 100 9.80 9.28 9.55
N ALA A 101 10.08 10.14 8.56
CA ALA A 101 11.40 10.71 8.33
C ALA A 101 11.86 11.60 9.49
N ASP A 102 10.96 12.36 10.10
CA ASP A 102 11.28 13.24 11.24
C ASP A 102 11.65 12.43 12.50
N GLN A 103 11.01 11.28 12.72
CA GLN A 103 11.36 10.36 13.83
C GLN A 103 12.73 9.68 13.65
N ALA A 104 13.19 9.52 12.41
CA ALA A 104 14.40 8.80 12.07
C ALA A 104 15.56 9.71 11.64
N GLY A 105 15.33 11.01 11.55
CA GLY A 105 16.28 11.97 10.99
C GLY A 105 17.48 12.21 11.92
N ILE A 106 18.68 12.04 11.37
CA ILE A 106 19.96 12.30 12.06
C ILE A 106 20.63 13.59 11.59
N GLN A 107 20.19 14.16 10.46
CA GLN A 107 20.68 15.45 9.96
C GLN A 107 19.65 16.09 9.04
N TYR A 108 19.41 17.40 9.23
CA TYR A 108 18.51 18.19 8.38
C TYR A 108 19.28 19.29 7.64
N ARG A 109 19.00 19.45 6.34
CA ARG A 109 19.53 20.53 5.51
C ARG A 109 18.44 21.13 4.65
N LEU A 110 18.51 22.43 4.42
CA LEU A 110 17.74 23.11 3.40
C LEU A 110 18.65 23.36 2.20
N LEU A 111 18.42 22.61 1.11
CA LEU A 111 19.16 22.80 -0.13
C LEU A 111 18.70 24.09 -0.82
N ASN A 112 19.61 24.74 -1.56
CA ASN A 112 19.34 26.02 -2.24
C ASN A 112 18.85 27.16 -1.33
N ARG A 113 19.26 27.17 -0.05
CA ARG A 113 18.83 28.15 0.96
C ARG A 113 18.91 29.60 0.49
N SER A 114 19.97 29.99 -0.23
CA SER A 114 20.17 31.36 -0.70
C SER A 114 19.52 31.71 -2.05
N LYS A 115 18.85 30.76 -2.72
CA LYS A 115 18.33 30.93 -4.09
C LYS A 115 16.83 31.27 -4.17
N GLY A 116 16.23 31.63 -3.04
CA GLY A 116 14.80 31.96 -2.92
C GLY A 116 13.91 30.73 -2.66
N PRO A 117 12.71 30.94 -2.09
CA PRO A 117 11.86 29.86 -1.56
C PRO A 117 11.38 28.86 -2.61
N ALA A 118 11.09 29.31 -3.84
CA ALA A 118 10.55 28.46 -4.90
C ALA A 118 11.47 27.29 -5.32
N VAL A 119 12.77 27.37 -5.02
CA VAL A 119 13.77 26.37 -5.41
C VAL A 119 14.47 25.72 -4.22
N GLN A 120 14.01 26.01 -2.99
CA GLN A 120 14.52 25.42 -1.77
C GLN A 120 14.00 23.98 -1.59
N GLY A 121 14.87 23.06 -1.19
CA GLY A 121 14.50 21.65 -1.01
C GLY A 121 14.87 21.13 0.37
N PRO A 122 13.91 20.87 1.27
CA PRO A 122 14.18 20.20 2.55
C PRO A 122 14.76 18.81 2.32
N ARG A 123 15.81 18.45 3.06
CA ARG A 123 16.45 17.13 3.00
C ARG A 123 16.81 16.66 4.40
N SER A 124 16.46 15.42 4.71
CA SER A 124 16.88 14.72 5.92
C SER A 124 17.76 13.52 5.56
N GLN A 125 18.85 13.30 6.29
CA GLN A 125 19.50 11.99 6.39
C GLN A 125 18.78 11.21 7.49
N ALA A 126 18.43 9.96 7.22
CA ALA A 126 17.72 9.10 8.16
C ALA A 126 18.60 7.95 8.62
N ASP A 127 18.47 7.54 9.88
CA ASP A 127 18.91 6.22 10.30
C ASP A 127 17.97 5.16 9.71
N ARG A 128 18.52 4.19 8.97
CA ARG A 128 17.70 3.15 8.28
C ARG A 128 16.89 2.32 9.26
N LYS A 129 17.46 1.99 10.42
CA LYS A 129 16.80 1.16 11.42
C LYS A 129 15.64 1.94 12.04
N LEU A 130 15.90 3.19 12.46
CA LEU A 130 14.85 4.03 13.05
C LEU A 130 13.74 4.34 12.07
N TYR A 131 14.04 4.57 10.78
CA TYR A 131 13.03 4.81 9.76
C TYR A 131 12.12 3.59 9.57
N ARG A 132 12.72 2.40 9.46
CA ARG A 132 11.98 1.14 9.34
C ARG A 132 11.10 0.89 10.56
N GLU A 133 11.62 1.08 11.77
CA GLU A 133 10.86 0.92 13.02
C GLU A 133 9.72 1.94 13.14
N ALA A 134 9.95 3.20 12.76
CA ALA A 134 8.93 4.23 12.75
C ALA A 134 7.81 3.93 11.74
N MET A 135 8.17 3.46 10.54
CA MET A 135 7.17 3.03 9.54
C MET A 135 6.34 1.83 10.05
N GLN A 136 6.97 0.84 10.68
CA GLN A 136 6.25 -0.32 11.22
C GLN A 136 5.29 0.08 12.32
N ARG A 137 5.70 0.98 13.23
CA ARG A 137 4.79 1.53 14.25
C ARG A 137 3.62 2.28 13.63
N GLU A 138 3.86 3.08 12.59
CA GLU A 138 2.82 3.82 11.89
C GLU A 138 1.80 2.89 11.22
N ILE A 139 2.28 1.84 10.54
CA ILE A 139 1.42 0.84 9.90
C ILE A 139 0.61 0.08 10.94
N ALA A 140 1.22 -0.36 12.03
CA ALA A 140 0.53 -1.07 13.11
C ALA A 140 -0.51 -0.21 13.84
N ALA A 141 -0.32 1.11 13.87
CA ALA A 141 -1.25 2.05 14.48
C ALA A 141 -2.37 2.52 13.53
N THR A 142 -2.31 2.19 12.25
CA THR A 142 -3.31 2.61 11.26
C THR A 142 -4.54 1.72 11.36
N GLU A 143 -5.67 2.30 11.78
CA GLU A 143 -6.96 1.61 11.83
C GLU A 143 -7.40 1.16 10.43
N ASN A 144 -8.18 0.08 10.34
CA ASN A 144 -8.66 -0.55 9.09
C ASN A 144 -7.57 -1.10 8.16
N LEU A 145 -6.31 -1.13 8.59
CA LEU A 145 -5.20 -1.69 7.82
C LEU A 145 -4.74 -3.04 8.40
N THR A 146 -4.83 -4.09 7.59
CA THR A 146 -4.31 -5.43 7.90
C THR A 146 -3.06 -5.70 7.08
N VAL A 147 -1.96 -6.11 7.72
CA VAL A 147 -0.75 -6.57 7.02
C VAL A 147 -0.82 -8.07 6.82
N ILE A 148 -0.60 -8.53 5.59
CA ILE A 148 -0.57 -9.94 5.22
C ILE A 148 0.83 -10.25 4.70
N GLU A 149 1.55 -11.15 5.38
CA GLU A 149 2.86 -11.61 4.96
C GLU A 149 2.72 -12.76 3.95
N ASP A 150 2.60 -12.41 2.67
CA ASP A 150 2.54 -13.36 1.54
C ASP A 150 2.97 -12.66 0.23
N GLY A 151 3.27 -13.43 -0.80
CA GLY A 151 3.42 -12.95 -2.17
C GLY A 151 2.10 -12.94 -2.93
N VAL A 152 1.99 -12.09 -3.95
CA VAL A 152 0.86 -12.11 -4.91
C VAL A 152 1.38 -12.60 -6.25
N ASP A 153 0.79 -13.68 -6.76
CA ASP A 153 1.17 -14.31 -8.03
C ASP A 153 0.26 -13.91 -9.19
N ASP A 154 -1.04 -13.69 -8.93
CA ASP A 154 -2.01 -13.35 -9.97
C ASP A 154 -3.13 -12.43 -9.48
N LEU A 155 -3.84 -11.81 -10.43
CA LEU A 155 -5.05 -11.04 -10.19
C LEU A 155 -6.28 -11.88 -10.48
N ILE A 156 -7.29 -11.76 -9.62
CA ILE A 156 -8.61 -12.31 -9.91
C ILE A 156 -9.35 -11.28 -10.75
N VAL A 157 -9.73 -11.64 -11.97
CA VAL A 157 -10.46 -10.77 -12.89
C VAL A 157 -11.77 -11.45 -13.29
N GLU A 158 -12.89 -10.79 -12.99
CA GLU A 158 -14.25 -11.25 -13.30
C GLU A 158 -14.95 -10.18 -14.16
N ASP A 159 -15.52 -10.58 -15.29
CA ASP A 159 -16.20 -9.68 -16.24
C ASP A 159 -15.38 -8.44 -16.66
N GLY A 160 -14.06 -8.58 -16.75
CA GLY A 160 -13.14 -7.51 -17.13
C GLY A 160 -12.81 -6.51 -16.01
N ARG A 161 -13.23 -6.80 -14.77
CA ARG A 161 -12.93 -6.00 -13.57
C ARG A 161 -12.07 -6.79 -12.59
N VAL A 162 -11.19 -6.09 -11.89
CA VAL A 162 -10.43 -6.72 -10.80
C VAL A 162 -11.38 -7.07 -9.66
N ALA A 163 -11.24 -8.26 -9.10
CA ALA A 163 -12.06 -8.78 -8.01
C ALA A 163 -11.21 -9.28 -6.82
N GLY A 164 -9.88 -9.17 -6.89
CA GLY A 164 -8.97 -9.61 -5.85
C GLY A 164 -7.61 -10.05 -6.37
N VAL A 165 -6.89 -10.81 -5.52
CA VAL A 165 -5.56 -11.35 -5.80
C VAL A 165 -5.49 -12.82 -5.43
N VAL A 166 -4.59 -13.55 -6.10
CA VAL A 166 -4.18 -14.91 -5.74
C VAL A 166 -2.80 -14.83 -5.10
N CYS A 167 -2.69 -15.29 -3.86
CA CYS A 167 -1.45 -15.29 -3.11
C CYS A 167 -0.57 -16.50 -3.48
N GLN A 168 0.71 -16.45 -3.13
CA GLN A 168 1.68 -17.53 -3.41
C GLN A 168 1.32 -18.84 -2.71
N THR A 169 0.68 -18.75 -1.55
CA THR A 169 0.13 -19.91 -0.83
C THR A 169 -1.06 -20.57 -1.55
N GLY A 170 -1.59 -19.94 -2.59
CA GLY A 170 -2.82 -20.34 -3.30
C GLY A 170 -4.10 -19.75 -2.70
N GLU A 171 -3.99 -19.00 -1.59
CA GLU A 171 -5.12 -18.28 -0.99
C GLU A 171 -5.64 -17.18 -1.92
N GLN A 172 -6.97 -17.04 -2.00
CA GLN A 172 -7.62 -16.02 -2.81
C GLN A 172 -8.22 -14.96 -1.91
N ILE A 173 -7.77 -13.71 -2.05
CA ILE A 173 -8.27 -12.58 -1.28
C ILE A 173 -9.08 -11.68 -2.20
N ARG A 174 -10.35 -11.47 -1.86
CA ARG A 174 -11.29 -10.67 -2.66
C ARG A 174 -11.26 -9.20 -2.25
N ALA A 175 -11.28 -8.31 -3.24
CA ALA A 175 -11.42 -6.87 -3.01
C ALA A 175 -12.05 -6.10 -4.18
N GLY A 176 -12.65 -4.96 -3.87
CA GLY A 176 -13.23 -4.05 -4.86
C GLY A 176 -12.17 -3.29 -5.68
N ALA A 177 -10.97 -3.10 -5.13
CA ALA A 177 -9.85 -2.48 -5.85
C ALA A 177 -8.50 -3.11 -5.46
N VAL A 178 -7.54 -3.05 -6.39
CA VAL A 178 -6.15 -3.50 -6.17
C VAL A 178 -5.17 -2.41 -6.60
N VAL A 179 -4.21 -2.07 -5.74
CA VAL A 179 -3.12 -1.14 -6.03
C VAL A 179 -1.81 -1.92 -6.11
N LEU A 180 -1.15 -1.87 -7.28
CA LEU A 180 0.11 -2.57 -7.50
C LEU A 180 1.31 -1.66 -7.20
N THR A 181 2.12 -2.05 -6.22
CA THR A 181 3.35 -1.34 -5.79
C THR A 181 4.53 -2.29 -5.66
N THR A 182 4.76 -3.09 -6.71
CA THR A 182 5.74 -4.20 -6.74
C THR A 182 7.20 -3.76 -6.60
N GLY A 183 7.49 -2.46 -6.59
CA GLY A 183 8.85 -1.92 -6.51
C GLY A 183 9.75 -2.52 -7.59
N THR A 184 10.95 -2.94 -7.21
CA THR A 184 11.93 -3.60 -8.09
C THR A 184 11.86 -5.12 -8.05
N PHE A 185 10.79 -5.70 -7.47
CA PHE A 185 10.70 -7.14 -7.23
C PHE A 185 10.19 -7.90 -8.45
N LEU A 186 9.18 -7.37 -9.14
CA LEU A 186 8.56 -8.05 -10.28
C LEU A 186 9.59 -8.26 -11.41
N ARG A 187 9.98 -9.52 -11.62
CA ARG A 187 11.03 -9.93 -12.59
C ARG A 187 12.35 -9.19 -12.37
N GLY A 188 12.69 -8.87 -11.12
CA GLY A 188 13.97 -8.25 -10.76
C GLY A 188 15.15 -9.16 -11.13
N LEU A 189 16.15 -8.59 -11.80
CA LEU A 189 17.40 -9.25 -12.16
C LEU A 189 18.57 -8.39 -11.66
N ILE A 190 19.55 -9.01 -10.98
CA ILE A 190 20.66 -8.29 -10.36
C ILE A 190 21.89 -8.42 -11.25
N HIS A 191 22.27 -7.33 -11.90
CA HIS A 191 23.50 -7.28 -12.66
C HIS A 191 24.70 -6.93 -11.78
N ARG A 192 25.76 -7.75 -11.87
CA ARG A 192 27.06 -7.46 -11.25
C ARG A 192 28.18 -7.63 -12.28
N GLY A 193 28.43 -6.58 -13.05
CA GLY A 193 29.32 -6.66 -14.20
C GLY A 193 28.70 -7.53 -15.29
N GLU A 194 29.34 -8.63 -15.64
CA GLU A 194 28.85 -9.60 -16.63
C GLU A 194 27.88 -10.64 -16.04
N GLU A 195 27.85 -10.76 -14.70
CA GLU A 195 26.93 -11.65 -13.98
C GLU A 195 25.50 -11.08 -13.96
N ARG A 196 24.51 -11.97 -14.07
CA ARG A 196 23.07 -11.68 -14.07
C ARG A 196 22.36 -12.43 -12.96
#